data_AF-A0AA88AR07-F1
#
_entry.id   AF-A0AA88AR07-F1
#
_cell.length_a   1.000
_cell.length_b   1.000
_cell.length_c   1.000
_cell.angle_alpha   90.00
_cell.angle_beta   90.00
_cell.angle_gamma   90.00
#
_symmetry.space_group_name_H-M   'P 1'
#
loop_
_entity.id
_entity.type
_entity.pdbx_description
1 polymer ?
#
loop_
_entity_poly.entity_id
_entity_poly.type
_entity_poly.pdbx_seq_one_letter_code
_entity_poly.pdbx_strand_id
1 'polypeptide(L)'
;MAKFYDVPEGVLEEVMSWLPPESLIRFKCVCKSWYALINALINDPPFVAKHLRNNTLPRSPTPCFWKLLSSSHPEPQGEYSSYVEGTHLLTMATRDFEVNNFIPCVTEDLQFLVRYLDDDHLKLVSLCDGILCLHAYYKKEFICLLNPALKECKIVLNACLGDGFRIVAVGFGYDSMANDYKVVIIKSAFSNNGGLYEAELYTRSTNSWKEIELGVEISHFTCSGNQSLYCNGVCYWYYLDRRCSKIVSFDVGDEVFHSIPPPDSVNRAPKKWKNLGDWSKIAVWNNSIVLFFYGKQGGPAVIDMWVMDASSCGVESSCPWTKHLTIGPLLGIKRPLAFFDNNVLFLETKDCEIIFCNIRKKRINGLAIRLINFRSERFVVYARSLVSILEKERKSVTAGMIGYGYGASSSERRTMQTMRNI
;
A
#
# COMPACT_ATOMS: atom_id res chain seq x y z
N MET A 1 42.29 20.46 5.38
CA MET A 1 40.90 19.98 5.50
C MET A 1 40.05 20.83 4.59
N ALA A 2 39.53 20.28 3.49
CA ALA A 2 38.57 20.99 2.65
C ALA A 2 37.32 21.30 3.51
N LYS A 3 36.86 22.55 3.49
CA LYS A 3 35.63 22.90 4.18
C LYS A 3 34.49 22.45 3.28
N PHE A 4 33.37 22.01 3.84
CA PHE A 4 32.22 21.49 3.11
C PHE A 4 31.65 22.46 2.03
N TYR A 5 32.04 23.75 2.07
CA TYR A 5 31.75 24.76 1.05
C TYR A 5 32.47 24.55 -0.29
N ASP A 6 33.37 23.56 -0.40
CA ASP A 6 34.16 23.30 -1.63
C ASP A 6 33.51 22.26 -2.58
N VAL A 7 32.38 21.64 -2.20
CA VAL A 7 31.67 20.68 -3.05
C VAL A 7 30.58 21.39 -3.86
N PRO A 8 30.58 21.29 -5.21
CA PRO A 8 29.53 21.90 -6.03
C PRO A 8 28.14 21.41 -5.66
N GLU A 9 27.16 22.31 -5.63
CA GLU A 9 25.78 22.01 -5.23
C GLU A 9 25.16 20.88 -6.06
N GLY A 10 25.42 20.84 -7.37
CA GLY A 10 24.93 19.77 -8.24
C GLY A 10 25.51 18.38 -7.92
N VAL A 11 26.75 18.30 -7.43
CA VAL A 11 27.34 17.03 -6.97
C VAL A 11 26.67 16.58 -5.68
N LEU A 12 26.39 17.53 -4.79
CA LEU A 12 25.73 17.25 -3.52
C LEU A 12 24.28 16.81 -3.72
N GLU A 13 23.53 17.48 -4.61
CA GLU A 13 22.19 17.07 -5.03
C GLU A 13 22.21 15.65 -5.62
N GLU A 14 23.17 15.36 -6.50
CA GLU A 14 23.32 14.03 -7.07
C GLU A 14 23.54 12.99 -5.97
N VAL A 15 24.53 13.19 -5.08
CA VAL A 15 24.80 12.29 -3.96
C VAL A 15 23.55 12.10 -3.09
N MET A 16 22.85 13.17 -2.73
CA MET A 16 21.65 13.12 -1.91
C MET A 16 20.51 12.36 -2.59
N SER A 17 20.39 12.42 -3.92
CA SER A 17 19.36 11.69 -4.67
C SER A 17 19.50 10.16 -4.56
N TRP A 18 20.68 9.64 -4.19
CA TRP A 18 20.97 8.21 -4.01
C TRP A 18 20.88 7.73 -2.56
N LEU A 19 20.71 8.65 -1.59
CA LEU A 19 20.65 8.29 -0.18
C LEU A 19 19.25 7.81 0.22
N PRO A 20 19.12 6.86 1.18
CA PRO A 20 17.82 6.51 1.75
C PRO A 20 17.12 7.74 2.35
N PRO A 21 15.78 7.88 2.21
CA PRO A 21 15.01 9.01 2.74
C PRO A 21 15.33 9.37 4.19
N GLU A 22 15.44 8.39 5.07
CA GLU A 22 15.66 8.53 6.50
C GLU A 22 17.07 9.03 6.80
N SER A 23 18.04 8.71 5.95
CA SER A 23 19.38 9.27 6.07
C SER A 23 19.36 10.77 5.80
N LEU A 24 18.62 11.21 4.77
CA LEU A 24 18.40 12.64 4.51
C LEU A 24 17.66 13.31 5.67
N ILE A 25 16.61 12.68 6.22
CA ILE A 25 15.90 13.22 7.39
C ILE A 25 16.83 13.35 8.60
N ARG A 26 17.68 12.35 8.88
CA ARG A 26 18.67 12.42 9.97
C ARG A 26 19.72 13.51 9.74
N PHE A 27 20.14 13.74 8.50
CA PHE A 27 21.13 14.75 8.16
C PHE A 27 20.65 16.18 8.39
N LYS A 28 19.33 16.42 8.49
CA LYS A 28 18.78 17.71 8.94
C LYS A 28 19.31 18.14 10.32
N CYS A 29 19.74 17.21 11.16
CA CYS A 29 20.25 17.49 12.50
C CYS A 29 21.75 17.85 12.56
N VAL A 30 22.48 17.78 11.45
CA VAL A 30 23.95 17.98 11.44
C VAL A 30 24.31 19.45 11.69
N CYS A 31 23.75 20.37 10.89
CA CYS A 31 23.89 21.82 11.11
C CYS A 31 22.79 22.59 10.34
N LYS A 32 22.71 23.92 10.55
CA LYS A 32 21.71 24.79 9.90
C LYS A 32 21.78 24.76 8.37
N SER A 33 22.98 24.68 7.78
CA SER A 33 23.15 24.63 6.32
C SER A 33 22.59 23.33 5.74
N TRP A 34 22.87 22.19 6.37
CA TRP A 34 22.29 20.89 5.98
C TRP A 34 20.78 20.88 6.14
N TYR A 35 20.27 21.41 7.24
CA TYR A 35 18.83 21.58 7.45
C TYR A 35 18.17 22.38 6.32
N ALA A 36 18.74 23.54 5.96
CA ALA A 36 18.22 24.40 4.90
C ALA A 36 18.26 23.70 3.54
N LEU A 37 19.41 23.12 3.17
CA LEU A 37 19.59 22.42 1.89
C LEU A 37 18.63 21.23 1.75
N ILE A 38 18.58 20.34 2.74
CA ILE A 38 17.72 19.14 2.66
C ILE A 38 16.25 19.54 2.62
N ASN A 39 15.84 20.58 3.36
CA ASN A 39 14.48 21.08 3.24
C ASN A 39 14.22 21.71 1.86
N ALA A 40 15.18 22.41 1.26
CA ALA A 40 15.02 22.91 -0.10
C ALA A 40 14.83 21.75 -1.10
N LEU A 41 15.68 20.71 -1.01
CA LEU A 41 15.63 19.53 -1.88
C LEU A 41 14.34 18.71 -1.72
N ILE A 42 13.92 18.40 -0.48
CA ILE A 42 12.67 17.66 -0.23
C ILE A 42 11.45 18.47 -0.70
N ASN A 43 11.57 19.80 -0.73
CA ASN A 43 10.51 20.66 -1.22
C ASN A 43 10.52 20.86 -2.74
N ASP A 44 11.55 20.41 -3.44
CA ASP A 44 11.72 20.53 -4.89
C ASP A 44 11.14 19.28 -5.60
N PRO A 45 10.03 19.41 -6.36
CA PRO A 45 9.40 18.26 -7.01
C PRO A 45 10.32 17.48 -7.98
N PRO A 46 11.13 18.15 -8.85
CA PRO A 46 12.14 17.47 -9.67
C PRO A 46 13.11 16.61 -8.85
N PHE A 47 13.66 17.13 -7.75
CA PHE A 47 14.52 16.34 -6.87
C PHE A 47 13.79 15.13 -6.28
N VAL A 48 12.55 15.30 -5.78
CA VAL A 48 11.77 14.20 -5.21
C VAL A 48 11.50 13.11 -6.25
N ALA A 49 11.15 13.48 -7.48
CA ALA A 49 10.94 12.53 -8.58
C ALA A 49 12.25 11.79 -8.95
N LYS A 50 13.37 12.50 -9.02
CA LYS A 50 14.71 11.92 -9.25
C LYS A 50 15.10 10.96 -8.14
N HIS A 51 14.91 11.36 -6.88
CA HIS A 51 15.18 10.54 -5.69
C HIS A 51 14.34 9.25 -5.68
N LEU A 52 13.04 9.37 -5.97
CA LEU A 52 12.13 8.23 -6.08
C LEU A 52 12.57 7.25 -7.16
N ARG A 53 12.97 7.73 -8.34
CA ARG A 53 13.50 6.90 -9.43
C ARG A 53 14.79 6.18 -9.04
N ASN A 54 15.69 6.87 -8.32
CA ASN A 54 16.97 6.30 -7.93
C ASN A 54 16.81 5.23 -6.82
N ASN A 55 15.82 5.39 -5.94
CA ASN A 55 15.56 4.49 -4.81
C ASN A 55 14.55 3.36 -5.13
N THR A 56 13.87 3.41 -6.27
CA THR A 56 13.03 2.29 -6.78
C THR A 56 13.84 1.23 -7.51
N LEU A 57 15.09 1.53 -7.89
CA LEU A 57 16.01 0.57 -8.48
C LEU A 57 16.57 -0.39 -7.39
N PRO A 58 16.78 -1.69 -7.70
CA PRO A 58 17.07 -2.77 -6.74
C PRO A 58 18.47 -2.72 -6.08
N ARG A 59 19.00 -1.53 -5.74
CA ARG A 59 20.39 -1.34 -5.25
C ARG A 59 20.51 -1.00 -3.75
N SER A 60 19.40 -0.85 -3.02
CA SER A 60 19.36 -0.44 -1.61
C SER A 60 18.44 -1.36 -0.78
N PRO A 61 18.68 -1.50 0.55
CA PRO A 61 17.92 -2.42 1.41
C PRO A 61 16.43 -2.13 1.30
N THR A 62 15.65 -3.17 1.03
CA THR A 62 14.25 -3.04 0.60
C THR A 62 13.32 -3.19 1.81
N PRO A 63 12.68 -2.12 2.30
CA PRO A 63 11.74 -2.22 3.39
C PRO A 63 10.53 -3.06 2.98
N CYS A 64 10.11 -3.96 3.86
CA CYS A 64 8.96 -4.83 3.66
C CYS A 64 7.89 -4.47 4.68
N PHE A 65 6.72 -4.06 4.21
CA PHE A 65 5.63 -3.81 5.13
C PHE A 65 4.88 -5.12 5.36
N TRP A 66 4.63 -5.42 6.62
CA TRP A 66 3.69 -6.44 7.03
C TRP A 66 2.76 -5.82 8.08
N LYS A 67 1.60 -6.43 8.29
CA LYS A 67 0.78 -6.13 9.45
C LYS A 67 0.67 -7.42 10.28
N LEU A 68 0.88 -7.30 11.58
CA LEU A 68 0.54 -8.34 12.54
C LEU A 68 -0.99 -8.34 12.69
N LEU A 69 -1.64 -9.42 12.24
CA LEU A 69 -3.02 -9.70 12.61
C LEU A 69 -2.97 -10.71 13.74
N SER A 70 -3.18 -10.27 14.98
CA SER A 70 -3.46 -11.20 16.07
C SER A 70 -4.88 -11.73 15.87
N SER A 71 -5.04 -13.04 15.75
CA SER A 71 -6.34 -13.70 15.88
C SER A 71 -6.32 -14.55 17.14
N SER A 72 -7.39 -14.47 17.92
CA SER A 72 -7.62 -15.22 19.15
C SER A 72 -7.39 -16.73 19.01
N HIS A 73 -6.81 -17.33 20.05
CA HIS A 73 -7.24 -18.66 20.48
C HIS A 73 -8.33 -18.45 21.54
N PRO A 74 -9.45 -19.18 21.50
CA PRO A 74 -10.32 -19.25 22.66
C PRO A 74 -9.55 -19.97 23.77
N GLU A 75 -9.17 -19.26 24.84
CA GLU A 75 -8.79 -19.94 26.07
C GLU A 75 -10.05 -20.57 26.69
N PRO A 76 -9.98 -21.79 27.22
CA PRO A 76 -11.15 -22.49 27.76
C PRO A 76 -11.76 -21.85 29.01
N GLN A 77 -11.18 -20.78 29.56
CA GLN A 77 -11.51 -20.27 30.89
C GLN A 77 -11.54 -18.73 30.95
N GLY A 78 -12.51 -18.14 30.24
CA GLY A 78 -13.28 -16.99 30.75
C GLY A 78 -12.59 -15.65 31.09
N GLU A 79 -11.28 -15.47 30.91
CA GLU A 79 -10.61 -14.18 31.12
C GLU A 79 -10.28 -13.50 29.78
N TYR A 80 -10.87 -12.32 29.56
CA TYR A 80 -10.55 -11.45 28.42
C TYR A 80 -9.10 -10.94 28.58
N SER A 81 -8.15 -11.55 27.88
CA SER A 81 -6.81 -10.96 27.74
C SER A 81 -6.85 -9.78 26.77
N SER A 82 -6.17 -8.71 27.12
CA SER A 82 -6.11 -7.44 26.39
C SER A 82 -5.50 -7.61 25.00
N TYR A 83 -6.12 -6.97 24.01
CA TYR A 83 -5.67 -6.88 22.63
C TYR A 83 -4.29 -6.21 22.56
N VAL A 84 -3.32 -6.81 21.86
CA VAL A 84 -2.14 -6.10 21.37
C VAL A 84 -2.20 -6.13 19.85
N GLU A 85 -2.84 -5.12 19.27
CA GLU A 85 -2.83 -4.87 17.83
C GLU A 85 -1.66 -3.94 17.51
N GLY A 86 -0.62 -4.47 16.86
CA GLY A 86 0.57 -3.70 16.46
C GLY A 86 0.69 -3.61 14.95
N THR A 87 0.87 -2.40 14.41
CA THR A 87 1.25 -2.22 13.00
C THR A 87 2.77 -2.09 12.93
N HIS A 88 3.45 -3.16 12.51
CA HIS A 88 4.91 -3.23 12.49
C HIS A 88 5.46 -3.21 11.07
N LEU A 89 6.46 -2.39 10.81
CA LEU A 89 7.19 -2.35 9.55
C LEU A 89 8.43 -3.25 9.65
N LEU A 90 8.62 -4.21 8.73
CA LEU A 90 9.82 -5.06 8.69
C LEU A 90 10.83 -4.51 7.68
N THR A 91 11.87 -3.84 8.15
CA THR A 91 12.97 -3.45 7.28
C THR A 91 13.95 -4.61 7.17
N MET A 92 14.17 -5.13 5.96
CA MET A 92 15.19 -6.15 5.69
C MET A 92 16.44 -5.52 5.07
N ALA A 93 17.61 -5.84 5.62
CA ALA A 93 18.88 -5.45 5.03
C ALA A 93 19.34 -6.55 4.06
N THR A 94 19.33 -6.23 2.77
CA THR A 94 19.38 -7.24 1.70
C THR A 94 20.75 -7.38 1.06
N ARG A 95 21.74 -6.57 1.47
CA ARG A 95 23.10 -6.64 0.92
C ARG A 95 23.87 -7.90 1.34
N ASP A 96 23.33 -8.69 2.27
CA ASP A 96 24.04 -9.81 2.89
C ASP A 96 23.49 -11.20 2.53
N PHE A 97 22.57 -11.32 1.55
CA PHE A 97 22.01 -12.63 1.13
C PHE A 97 23.08 -13.65 0.72
N GLU A 98 24.23 -13.19 0.24
CA GLU A 98 25.33 -14.05 -0.20
C GLU A 98 26.41 -14.25 0.88
N VAL A 99 26.39 -13.47 1.96
CA VAL A 99 27.49 -13.41 2.95
C VAL A 99 27.09 -14.02 4.30
N ASN A 100 25.82 -13.95 4.69
CA ASN A 100 25.38 -14.35 6.03
C ASN A 100 24.33 -15.47 6.01
N ASN A 101 24.46 -16.42 6.95
CA ASN A 101 23.47 -17.48 7.21
C ASN A 101 22.19 -16.96 7.92
N PHE A 102 22.05 -15.64 8.06
CA PHE A 102 20.90 -14.97 8.66
C PHE A 102 20.60 -13.69 7.88
N ILE A 103 19.33 -13.30 7.85
CA ILE A 103 18.88 -12.07 7.19
C ILE A 103 18.67 -11.03 8.28
N PRO A 104 19.50 -9.96 8.34
CA PRO A 104 19.27 -8.90 9.31
C PRO A 104 17.92 -8.23 9.00
N CYS A 105 16.99 -8.34 9.94
CA CYS A 105 15.69 -7.71 9.84
C CYS A 105 15.40 -6.89 11.10
N VAL A 106 14.85 -5.70 10.90
CA VAL A 106 14.46 -4.78 11.97
C VAL A 106 12.96 -4.58 11.89
N THR A 107 12.26 -4.80 12.99
CA THR A 107 10.85 -4.44 13.12
C THR A 107 10.74 -3.06 13.73
N GLU A 108 10.20 -2.12 12.98
CA GLU A 108 9.84 -0.79 13.45
C GLU A 108 8.37 -0.78 13.87
N ASP A 109 8.09 -0.33 15.08
CA ASP A 109 6.73 -0.13 15.54
C ASP A 109 6.24 1.25 15.08
N LEU A 110 5.11 1.29 14.35
CA LEU A 110 4.51 2.53 13.90
C LEU A 110 3.65 3.15 15.02
N GLN A 111 4.23 3.31 16.22
CA GLN A 111 3.55 3.82 17.42
C GLN A 111 2.92 5.20 17.21
N PHE A 112 3.49 6.00 16.32
CA PHE A 112 2.91 7.29 15.97
C PHE A 112 1.53 7.16 15.32
N LEU A 113 1.20 6.02 14.69
CA LEU A 113 -0.16 5.70 14.22
C LEU A 113 -1.10 5.36 15.38
N VAL A 114 -0.60 4.63 16.39
CA VAL A 114 -1.40 4.13 17.52
C VAL A 114 -2.04 5.28 18.32
N ARG A 115 -1.37 6.44 18.40
CA ARG A 115 -1.94 7.63 19.07
C ARG A 115 -3.16 8.23 18.38
N TYR A 116 -3.35 7.98 17.08
CA TYR A 116 -4.42 8.61 16.29
C TYR A 116 -5.62 7.68 16.01
N LEU A 117 -5.47 6.36 16.19
CA LEU A 117 -6.36 5.37 15.55
C LEU A 117 -7.08 4.43 16.52
N ASP A 118 -7.39 4.93 17.74
CA ASP A 118 -8.26 4.34 18.78
C ASP A 118 -8.89 2.97 18.44
N ASP A 119 -8.09 1.90 18.55
CA ASP A 119 -8.57 0.51 18.56
C ASP A 119 -9.36 0.11 17.27
N ASP A 120 -9.03 0.73 16.12
CA ASP A 120 -9.58 0.44 14.81
C ASP A 120 -8.74 -0.57 14.00
N HIS A 121 -9.40 -1.55 13.37
CA HIS A 121 -8.72 -2.51 12.50
C HIS A 121 -8.31 -1.87 11.17
N LEU A 122 -7.00 -1.67 10.97
CA LEU A 122 -6.43 -1.16 9.72
C LEU A 122 -6.12 -2.28 8.71
N LYS A 123 -6.60 -2.15 7.48
CA LYS A 123 -6.22 -3.01 6.35
C LYS A 123 -5.29 -2.24 5.41
N LEU A 124 -4.16 -2.84 5.03
CA LEU A 124 -3.34 -2.30 3.94
C LEU A 124 -4.08 -2.47 2.61
N VAL A 125 -4.24 -1.37 1.88
CA VAL A 125 -4.97 -1.27 0.61
C VAL A 125 -4.03 -1.22 -0.59
N SER A 126 -3.03 -0.36 -0.55
CA SER A 126 -2.15 -0.11 -1.70
C SER A 126 -0.85 0.53 -1.25
N LEU A 127 0.10 0.51 -2.17
CA LEU A 127 1.40 1.15 -2.08
C LEU A 127 1.61 1.96 -3.36
N CYS A 128 1.89 3.24 -3.23
CA CYS A 128 2.30 4.08 -4.34
C CYS A 128 3.43 4.99 -3.88
N ASP A 129 4.56 4.96 -4.57
CA ASP A 129 5.70 5.86 -4.32
C ASP A 129 6.10 6.01 -2.85
N GLY A 130 6.15 4.89 -2.12
CA GLY A 130 6.49 4.88 -0.70
C GLY A 130 5.40 5.32 0.28
N ILE A 131 4.23 5.69 -0.24
CA ILE A 131 3.04 6.01 0.54
C ILE A 131 2.20 4.74 0.71
N LEU A 132 1.86 4.44 1.96
CA LEU A 132 0.95 3.38 2.38
C LEU A 132 -0.47 3.94 2.42
N CYS A 133 -1.41 3.27 1.75
CA CYS A 133 -2.84 3.54 1.90
C CYS A 133 -3.47 2.48 2.80
N LEU A 134 -4.08 2.90 3.90
CA LEU A 134 -4.71 2.06 4.91
C LEU A 134 -6.22 2.36 4.97
N HIS A 135 -7.02 1.32 5.16
CA HIS A 135 -8.47 1.41 5.36
C HIS A 135 -8.80 0.93 6.77
N ALA A 136 -9.34 1.81 7.61
CA ALA A 136 -9.97 1.46 8.88
C ALA A 136 -11.42 1.06 8.61
N TYR A 137 -11.85 -0.11 9.09
CA TYR A 137 -13.15 -0.69 8.69
C TYR A 137 -14.02 -1.20 9.85
N TYR A 138 -13.64 -0.93 11.11
CA TYR A 138 -14.31 -1.53 12.28
C TYR A 138 -15.19 -0.55 13.06
N LYS A 139 -14.63 0.32 13.91
CA LYS A 139 -15.39 1.30 14.71
C LYS A 139 -15.64 2.57 13.91
N LYS A 140 -14.63 3.04 13.18
CA LYS A 140 -14.75 4.18 12.27
C LYS A 140 -14.26 3.77 10.88
N GLU A 141 -15.10 4.01 9.88
CA GLU A 141 -14.72 3.77 8.48
C GLU A 141 -14.02 5.01 7.92
N PHE A 142 -12.72 4.92 7.67
CA PHE A 142 -11.93 6.00 7.09
C PHE A 142 -10.69 5.49 6.37
N ILE A 143 -10.10 6.36 5.55
CA ILE A 143 -8.88 6.09 4.79
C ILE A 143 -7.75 6.93 5.35
N CYS A 144 -6.58 6.32 5.46
CA CYS A 144 -5.36 6.97 5.94
C CYS A 144 -4.22 6.77 4.94
N LEU A 145 -3.58 7.88 4.57
CA LEU A 145 -2.33 7.88 3.82
C LEU A 145 -1.17 8.08 4.78
N LEU A 146 -0.12 7.30 4.59
CA LEU A 146 1.01 7.25 5.51
C LEU A 146 2.32 7.23 4.74
N ASN A 147 3.24 8.15 5.09
CA ASN A 147 4.64 8.05 4.69
C ASN A 147 5.51 7.79 5.93
N PRO A 148 5.97 6.55 6.15
CA PRO A 148 6.80 6.21 7.31
C PRO A 148 8.16 6.90 7.34
N ALA A 149 8.75 7.18 6.17
CA ALA A 149 10.07 7.82 6.10
C ALA A 149 10.03 9.28 6.56
N LEU A 150 8.95 9.98 6.22
CA LEU A 150 8.71 11.35 6.66
C LEU A 150 7.97 11.41 8.00
N LYS A 151 7.48 10.27 8.51
CA LYS A 151 6.58 10.16 9.67
C LYS A 151 5.32 11.02 9.51
N GLU A 152 4.81 11.09 8.29
CA GLU A 152 3.61 11.85 7.94
C GLU A 152 2.40 10.93 7.90
N CYS A 153 1.26 11.45 8.36
CA CYS A 153 -0.04 10.77 8.35
C CYS A 153 -1.11 11.78 7.90
N LYS A 154 -1.94 11.41 6.92
CA LYS A 154 -3.10 12.20 6.47
C LYS A 154 -4.34 11.31 6.49
N ILE A 155 -5.32 11.66 7.32
CA ILE A 155 -6.65 11.04 7.26
C ILE A 155 -7.38 11.69 6.09
N VAL A 156 -7.78 10.87 5.12
CA VAL A 156 -8.67 11.29 4.04
C VAL A 156 -10.08 11.11 4.60
N LEU A 157 -10.68 12.21 5.04
CA LEU A 157 -12.05 12.20 5.54
C LEU A 157 -12.98 11.78 4.41
N ASN A 158 -13.75 10.73 4.65
CA ASN A 158 -14.77 10.25 3.71
C ASN A 158 -15.88 11.31 3.56
N ALA A 159 -16.43 11.46 2.36
CA ALA A 159 -17.65 12.25 2.16
C ALA A 159 -18.88 11.65 2.87
N CYS A 160 -18.80 10.38 3.27
CA CYS A 160 -19.96 9.54 3.59
C CYS A 160 -20.03 9.11 5.07
N LEU A 161 -19.90 10.04 6.02
CA LEU A 161 -20.35 9.76 7.38
C LEU A 161 -21.89 9.79 7.41
N GLY A 162 -22.54 8.64 7.25
CA GLY A 162 -23.97 8.46 7.59
C GLY A 162 -24.97 8.24 6.44
N ASP A 163 -24.51 7.87 5.23
CA ASP A 163 -25.36 7.66 4.05
C ASP A 163 -25.96 6.23 3.94
N GLY A 164 -25.62 5.32 4.86
CA GLY A 164 -26.08 3.93 4.81
C GLY A 164 -25.34 3.06 3.80
N PHE A 165 -24.17 3.51 3.33
CA PHE A 165 -23.26 2.71 2.52
C PHE A 165 -22.08 2.19 3.35
N ARG A 166 -21.43 1.14 2.85
CA ARG A 166 -20.17 0.61 3.38
C ARG A 166 -19.12 0.60 2.28
N ILE A 167 -17.88 0.93 2.59
CA ILE A 167 -16.77 0.79 1.66
C ILE A 167 -16.46 -0.71 1.45
N VAL A 168 -16.57 -1.15 0.21
CA VAL A 168 -16.26 -2.54 -0.18
C VAL A 168 -14.89 -2.67 -0.83
N ALA A 169 -14.43 -1.61 -1.51
CA ALA A 169 -13.12 -1.57 -2.15
C ALA A 169 -12.48 -0.19 -1.99
N VAL A 170 -11.15 -0.17 -1.85
CA VAL A 170 -10.35 1.06 -1.85
C VAL A 170 -9.17 0.84 -2.79
N GLY A 171 -8.81 1.86 -3.56
CA GLY A 171 -7.63 1.92 -4.40
C GLY A 171 -6.89 3.23 -4.15
N PHE A 172 -5.57 3.21 -4.32
CA PHE A 172 -4.73 4.39 -4.20
C PHE A 172 -3.59 4.27 -5.19
N GLY A 173 -3.37 5.36 -5.93
CA GLY A 173 -2.39 5.43 -7.00
C GLY A 173 -2.06 6.87 -7.39
N TYR A 174 -1.09 6.99 -8.29
CA TYR A 174 -0.57 8.25 -8.80
C TYR A 174 -1.00 8.45 -10.25
N ASP A 175 -1.62 9.59 -10.50
CA ASP A 175 -1.92 10.10 -11.84
C ASP A 175 -0.68 10.83 -12.36
N SER A 176 0.03 10.20 -13.29
CA SER A 176 1.23 10.79 -13.88
C SER A 176 0.94 11.99 -14.79
N MET A 177 -0.27 12.09 -15.34
CA MET A 177 -0.68 13.19 -16.23
C MET A 177 -1.06 14.42 -15.42
N ALA A 178 -1.84 14.24 -14.35
CA ALA A 178 -2.20 15.32 -13.43
C ALA A 178 -1.11 15.64 -12.39
N ASN A 179 -0.08 14.79 -12.28
CA ASN A 179 0.94 14.85 -11.23
C ASN A 179 0.32 14.91 -9.83
N ASP A 180 -0.63 14.02 -9.57
CA ASP A 180 -1.35 13.99 -8.30
C ASP A 180 -1.71 12.59 -7.84
N TYR A 181 -1.95 12.45 -6.54
CA TYR A 181 -2.37 11.19 -5.95
C TYR A 181 -3.88 11.18 -5.81
N LYS A 182 -4.48 10.04 -6.13
CA LYS A 182 -5.91 9.84 -6.04
C LYS A 182 -6.23 8.62 -5.19
N VAL A 183 -7.35 8.69 -4.46
CA VAL A 183 -7.94 7.57 -3.74
C VAL A 183 -9.30 7.30 -4.35
N VAL A 184 -9.52 6.07 -4.78
CA VAL A 184 -10.81 5.62 -5.32
C VAL A 184 -11.45 4.69 -4.32
N ILE A 185 -12.74 4.87 -4.07
CA ILE A 185 -13.54 3.98 -3.22
C ILE A 185 -14.69 3.41 -4.02
N ILE A 186 -15.05 2.17 -3.73
CA ILE A 186 -16.30 1.55 -4.17
C ILE A 186 -17.12 1.27 -2.93
N LYS A 187 -18.35 1.77 -2.93
CA LYS A 187 -19.31 1.66 -1.84
C LYS A 187 -20.45 0.73 -2.24
N SER A 188 -21.07 0.07 -1.26
CA SER A 188 -22.28 -0.73 -1.45
C SER A 188 -23.32 -0.37 -0.40
N ALA A 189 -24.57 -0.22 -0.83
CA ALA A 189 -25.69 -0.09 0.11
C ALA A 189 -25.87 -1.39 0.90
N PHE A 190 -26.31 -1.29 2.17
CA PHE A 190 -26.70 -2.45 2.98
C PHE A 190 -28.00 -3.07 2.44
N SER A 191 -27.93 -3.90 1.41
CA SER A 191 -29.08 -4.72 0.99
C SER A 191 -28.67 -6.16 0.69
N ASN A 192 -29.50 -7.10 1.12
CA ASN A 192 -29.23 -8.55 1.06
C ASN A 192 -29.37 -9.16 -0.35
N ASN A 193 -29.78 -8.38 -1.37
CA ASN A 193 -30.18 -8.89 -2.69
C ASN A 193 -29.42 -8.28 -3.89
N GLY A 194 -28.13 -8.00 -3.72
CA GLY A 194 -27.30 -7.37 -4.76
C GLY A 194 -27.36 -5.85 -4.62
N GLY A 195 -26.25 -5.27 -4.18
CA GLY A 195 -26.19 -3.85 -3.82
C GLY A 195 -26.09 -2.94 -5.03
N LEU A 196 -26.67 -1.76 -4.94
CA LEU A 196 -26.23 -0.60 -5.71
C LEU A 196 -24.78 -0.31 -5.32
N TYR A 197 -23.91 -0.23 -6.33
CA TYR A 197 -22.51 0.14 -6.15
C TYR A 197 -22.30 1.56 -6.65
N GLU A 198 -21.58 2.34 -5.87
CA GLU A 198 -21.18 3.71 -6.21
C GLU A 198 -19.67 3.81 -6.11
N ALA A 199 -19.06 4.66 -6.94
CA ALA A 199 -17.65 4.96 -6.84
C ALA A 199 -17.42 6.45 -6.63
N GLU A 200 -16.45 6.76 -5.77
CA GLU A 200 -16.00 8.12 -5.53
C GLU A 200 -14.49 8.21 -5.65
N LEU A 201 -14.02 9.36 -6.12
CA LEU A 201 -12.62 9.66 -6.33
C LEU A 201 -12.23 10.89 -5.53
N TYR A 202 -11.30 10.70 -4.61
CA TYR A 202 -10.61 11.78 -3.92
C TYR A 202 -9.38 12.19 -4.70
N THR A 203 -9.21 13.50 -4.89
CA THR A 203 -8.02 14.09 -5.49
C THR A 203 -7.26 14.88 -4.43
N ARG A 204 -5.97 14.59 -4.25
CA ARG A 204 -5.18 15.15 -3.15
C ARG A 204 -4.97 16.66 -3.29
N SER A 205 -4.72 17.17 -4.50
CA SER A 205 -4.43 18.59 -4.75
C SER A 205 -5.61 19.52 -4.50
N THR A 206 -6.84 19.06 -4.76
CA THR A 206 -8.08 19.81 -4.49
C THR A 206 -8.67 19.48 -3.12
N ASN A 207 -8.13 18.45 -2.46
CA ASN A 207 -8.63 17.91 -1.20
C ASN A 207 -10.16 17.66 -1.22
N SER A 208 -10.66 17.13 -2.34
CA SER A 208 -12.09 16.98 -2.58
C SER A 208 -12.43 15.62 -3.17
N TRP A 209 -13.64 15.17 -2.90
CA TRP A 209 -14.26 13.99 -3.51
C TRP A 209 -15.12 14.39 -4.70
N LYS A 210 -15.21 13.50 -5.68
CA LYS A 210 -16.23 13.54 -6.74
C LYS A 210 -16.76 12.13 -6.98
N GLU A 211 -18.03 12.04 -7.37
CA GLU A 211 -18.62 10.79 -7.85
C GLU A 211 -18.05 10.45 -9.23
N ILE A 212 -17.83 9.16 -9.49
CA ILE A 212 -17.38 8.65 -10.78
C ILE A 212 -18.21 7.43 -11.19
N GLU A 213 -18.38 7.27 -12.50
CA GLU A 213 -19.15 6.16 -13.05
C GLU A 213 -18.35 4.86 -12.95
N LEU A 214 -18.96 3.81 -12.38
CA LEU A 214 -18.33 2.50 -12.31
C LEU A 214 -18.21 1.82 -13.68
N GLY A 215 -19.17 2.00 -14.59
CA GLY A 215 -19.13 1.44 -15.95
C GLY A 215 -18.99 -0.09 -16.07
N VAL A 216 -18.94 -0.83 -14.96
CA VAL A 216 -18.69 -2.27 -14.88
C VAL A 216 -19.74 -2.94 -14.00
N GLU A 217 -20.22 -4.10 -14.43
CA GLU A 217 -21.23 -4.85 -13.68
C GLU A 217 -20.59 -5.64 -12.52
N ILE A 218 -20.93 -5.24 -11.29
CA ILE A 218 -20.54 -5.93 -10.06
C ILE A 218 -21.80 -6.56 -9.46
N SER A 219 -21.92 -7.89 -9.48
CA SER A 219 -23.10 -8.57 -8.95
C SER A 219 -23.00 -8.82 -7.44
N HIS A 220 -21.80 -9.10 -6.92
CA HIS A 220 -21.54 -9.27 -5.51
C HIS A 220 -20.05 -9.05 -5.17
N PHE A 221 -19.74 -7.97 -4.46
CA PHE A 221 -18.39 -7.68 -3.97
C PHE A 221 -18.21 -8.21 -2.54
N THR A 222 -17.58 -9.38 -2.36
CA THR A 222 -17.33 -9.94 -1.01
C THR A 222 -16.36 -9.07 -0.20
N CYS A 223 -16.78 -8.40 0.87
CA CYS A 223 -15.86 -7.55 1.66
C CYS A 223 -14.65 -8.32 2.28
N SER A 224 -14.83 -9.61 2.60
CA SER A 224 -13.80 -10.45 3.23
C SER A 224 -12.95 -11.20 2.21
N GLY A 225 -11.62 -11.16 2.36
CA GLY A 225 -10.69 -11.97 1.56
C GLY A 225 -10.34 -11.44 0.17
N ASN A 226 -10.82 -10.24 -0.19
CA ASN A 226 -10.43 -9.57 -1.44
C ASN A 226 -9.03 -9.01 -1.37
N GLN A 227 -8.38 -9.00 -2.54
CA GLN A 227 -7.03 -8.53 -2.73
C GLN A 227 -7.06 -7.27 -3.58
N SER A 228 -6.22 -6.31 -3.24
CA SER A 228 -6.03 -5.11 -4.03
C SER A 228 -4.55 -4.82 -4.21
N LEU A 229 -4.17 -4.08 -5.24
CA LEU A 229 -2.82 -3.54 -5.43
C LEU A 229 -2.84 -2.41 -6.47
N TYR A 230 -1.73 -1.71 -6.58
CA TYR A 230 -1.49 -0.70 -7.60
C TYR A 230 -0.28 -1.11 -8.45
N CYS A 231 -0.37 -0.90 -9.76
CA CYS A 231 0.72 -1.12 -10.69
C CYS A 231 0.57 -0.18 -11.90
N ASN A 232 1.61 0.58 -12.20
CA ASN A 232 1.73 1.45 -13.38
C ASN A 232 0.50 2.31 -13.67
N GLY A 233 0.04 3.11 -12.70
CA GLY A 233 -1.10 4.00 -12.89
C GLY A 233 -2.47 3.32 -12.73
N VAL A 234 -2.53 2.02 -12.51
CA VAL A 234 -3.79 1.27 -12.44
C VAL A 234 -3.96 0.60 -11.07
N CYS A 235 -5.14 0.79 -10.46
CA CYS A 235 -5.56 0.06 -9.27
C CYS A 235 -6.27 -1.23 -9.69
N TYR A 236 -6.01 -2.34 -9.01
CA TYR A 236 -6.65 -3.64 -9.28
C TYR A 236 -7.30 -4.20 -8.03
N TRP A 237 -8.49 -4.79 -8.19
CA TRP A 237 -9.19 -5.56 -7.17
C TRP A 237 -9.53 -6.94 -7.69
N TYR A 238 -9.04 -7.96 -7.00
CA TYR A 238 -9.38 -9.35 -7.24
C TYR A 238 -10.32 -9.84 -6.14
N TYR A 239 -11.53 -10.23 -6.54
CA TYR A 239 -12.63 -10.55 -5.64
C TYR A 239 -13.46 -11.75 -6.12
N LEU A 240 -14.25 -12.31 -5.21
CA LEU A 240 -15.16 -13.40 -5.53
C LEU A 240 -16.55 -12.83 -5.78
N ASP A 241 -17.03 -12.99 -7.02
CA ASP A 241 -18.38 -12.63 -7.41
C ASP A 241 -19.25 -13.88 -7.44
N ARG A 242 -20.03 -14.09 -6.36
CA ARG A 242 -20.88 -15.25 -6.11
C ARG A 242 -20.15 -16.60 -6.23
N ARG A 243 -19.91 -17.08 -7.46
CA ARG A 243 -19.32 -18.39 -7.78
C ARG A 243 -18.11 -18.34 -8.70
N CYS A 244 -17.73 -17.16 -9.21
CA CYS A 244 -16.55 -16.97 -10.05
C CYS A 244 -15.66 -15.89 -9.45
N SER A 245 -14.37 -15.95 -9.73
CA SER A 245 -13.46 -14.86 -9.38
C SER A 245 -13.43 -13.84 -10.51
N LYS A 246 -13.34 -12.55 -10.17
CA LYS A 246 -13.29 -11.44 -11.13
C LYS A 246 -12.19 -10.46 -10.73
N ILE A 247 -11.63 -9.79 -11.74
CA ILE A 247 -10.74 -8.66 -11.54
C ILE A 247 -11.43 -7.42 -12.08
N VAL A 248 -11.46 -6.37 -11.28
CA VAL A 248 -11.79 -5.02 -11.74
C VAL A 248 -10.53 -4.19 -11.63
N SER A 249 -10.27 -3.36 -12.64
CA SER A 249 -9.20 -2.38 -12.63
C SER A 249 -9.77 -0.97 -12.75
N PHE A 250 -9.03 0.02 -12.25
CA PHE A 250 -9.32 1.44 -12.40
C PHE A 250 -8.05 2.15 -12.84
N ASP A 251 -8.09 2.75 -14.03
CA ASP A 251 -7.02 3.63 -14.50
C ASP A 251 -7.11 4.97 -13.78
N VAL A 252 -6.05 5.35 -13.07
CA VAL A 252 -6.04 6.56 -12.24
C VAL A 252 -5.93 7.84 -13.08
N GLY A 253 -5.32 7.76 -14.26
CA GLY A 253 -5.17 8.87 -15.19
C GLY A 253 -6.43 9.13 -16.01
N ASP A 254 -6.93 8.07 -16.65
CA ASP A 254 -8.14 8.16 -17.48
C ASP A 254 -9.44 8.16 -16.64
N GLU A 255 -9.35 7.75 -15.37
CA GLU A 255 -10.47 7.64 -14.43
C GLU A 255 -11.57 6.66 -14.89
N VAL A 256 -11.17 5.59 -15.58
CA VAL A 256 -12.08 4.58 -16.14
C VAL A 256 -11.87 3.22 -15.47
N PHE A 257 -12.98 2.53 -15.22
CA PHE A 257 -12.95 1.14 -14.76
C PHE A 257 -13.00 0.15 -15.92
N HIS A 258 -12.32 -0.97 -15.76
CA HIS A 258 -12.40 -2.10 -16.67
C HIS A 258 -12.64 -3.40 -15.91
N SER A 259 -13.34 -4.33 -16.55
CA SER A 259 -13.45 -5.71 -16.08
C SER A 259 -12.44 -6.58 -16.80
N ILE A 260 -11.70 -7.39 -16.05
CA ILE A 260 -10.68 -8.28 -16.57
C ILE A 260 -11.05 -9.73 -16.16
N PRO A 261 -11.26 -10.63 -17.13
CA PRO A 261 -11.52 -12.03 -16.81
C PRO A 261 -10.25 -12.69 -16.24
N PRO A 262 -10.36 -13.61 -15.27
CA PRO A 262 -9.25 -14.46 -14.87
C PRO A 262 -8.93 -15.49 -15.97
N PRO A 263 -7.78 -16.19 -15.92
CA PRO A 263 -7.48 -17.28 -16.85
C PRO A 263 -8.57 -18.35 -16.86
N ASP A 264 -8.99 -18.81 -18.05
CA ASP A 264 -10.11 -19.76 -18.24
C ASP A 264 -9.97 -21.05 -17.44
N SER A 265 -8.75 -21.57 -17.36
CA SER A 265 -8.42 -22.78 -16.60
C SER A 265 -8.71 -22.68 -15.10
N VAL A 266 -9.00 -21.47 -14.61
CA VAL A 266 -9.09 -21.17 -13.18
C VAL A 266 -10.36 -20.41 -12.78
N ASN A 267 -11.25 -20.14 -13.75
CA ASN A 267 -12.49 -19.39 -13.55
C ASN A 267 -13.53 -20.13 -12.66
N ARG A 268 -13.34 -21.43 -12.38
CA ARG A 268 -14.26 -22.23 -11.54
C ARG A 268 -13.64 -22.54 -10.18
N ALA A 269 -13.83 -21.64 -9.22
CA ALA A 269 -13.51 -21.91 -7.82
C ALA A 269 -14.26 -23.20 -7.38
N PRO A 270 -13.58 -24.21 -6.81
CA PRO A 270 -14.27 -25.37 -6.28
C PRO A 270 -15.21 -24.91 -5.15
N LYS A 271 -16.40 -25.53 -5.01
CA LYS A 271 -17.43 -25.16 -4.00
C LYS A 271 -16.97 -25.12 -2.54
N LYS A 272 -15.75 -25.56 -2.24
CA LYS A 272 -15.18 -25.71 -0.89
C LYS A 272 -14.39 -24.47 -0.40
N TRP A 273 -14.05 -23.53 -1.27
CA TRP A 273 -13.13 -22.44 -0.92
C TRP A 273 -13.90 -21.20 -0.50
N LYS A 274 -13.73 -20.78 0.77
CA LYS A 274 -14.44 -19.63 1.34
C LYS A 274 -13.73 -18.30 1.07
N ASN A 275 -12.40 -18.29 0.94
CA ASN A 275 -11.59 -17.09 0.71
C ASN A 275 -10.67 -17.25 -0.50
N LEU A 276 -10.48 -16.19 -1.30
CA LEU A 276 -9.55 -16.19 -2.44
C LEU A 276 -8.11 -16.48 -2.04
N GLY A 277 -7.67 -15.90 -0.92
CA GLY A 277 -6.31 -16.02 -0.39
C GLY A 277 -5.90 -17.42 0.09
N ASP A 278 -6.79 -18.41 -0.03
CA ASP A 278 -6.47 -19.80 0.29
C ASP A 278 -5.91 -20.58 -0.92
N TRP A 279 -6.22 -20.15 -2.15
CA TRP A 279 -5.83 -20.84 -3.39
C TRP A 279 -5.26 -19.93 -4.46
N SER A 280 -5.39 -18.61 -4.29
CA SER A 280 -5.01 -17.64 -5.31
C SER A 280 -4.44 -16.37 -4.73
N LYS A 281 -3.58 -15.68 -5.49
CA LYS A 281 -3.00 -14.41 -5.06
C LYS A 281 -2.58 -13.53 -6.21
N ILE A 282 -2.90 -12.23 -6.15
CA ILE A 282 -2.32 -11.23 -7.06
C ILE A 282 -1.06 -10.59 -6.47
N ALA A 283 -0.08 -10.31 -7.33
CA ALA A 283 1.14 -9.60 -6.97
C ALA A 283 1.67 -8.80 -8.17
N VAL A 284 2.66 -7.94 -7.92
CA VAL A 284 3.39 -7.22 -8.98
C VAL A 284 4.73 -7.90 -9.22
N TRP A 285 5.05 -8.15 -10.49
CA TRP A 285 6.35 -8.68 -10.93
C TRP A 285 6.75 -8.02 -12.25
N ASN A 286 7.96 -7.46 -12.33
CA ASN A 286 8.44 -6.75 -13.52
C ASN A 286 7.47 -5.68 -14.06
N ASN A 287 6.85 -4.89 -13.17
CA ASN A 287 5.85 -3.89 -13.55
C ASN A 287 4.63 -4.50 -14.27
N SER A 288 4.32 -5.78 -14.05
CA SER A 288 3.12 -6.44 -14.56
C SER A 288 2.37 -7.11 -13.42
N ILE A 289 1.06 -7.26 -13.59
CA ILE A 289 0.25 -8.02 -12.65
C ILE A 289 0.49 -9.50 -12.86
N VAL A 290 0.66 -10.23 -11.77
CA VAL A 290 0.69 -11.69 -11.79
C VAL A 290 -0.40 -12.26 -10.91
N LEU A 291 -0.90 -13.40 -11.34
CA LEU A 291 -1.89 -14.18 -10.62
C LEU A 291 -1.32 -15.56 -10.33
N PHE A 292 -1.20 -15.85 -9.05
CA PHE A 292 -0.78 -17.15 -8.54
C PHE A 292 -1.99 -18.04 -8.28
N PHE A 293 -1.85 -19.33 -8.59
CA PHE A 293 -2.77 -20.37 -8.18
C PHE A 293 -2.03 -21.52 -7.51
N TYR A 294 -2.50 -21.96 -6.36
CA TYR A 294 -1.79 -22.90 -5.49
C TYR A 294 -2.73 -23.86 -4.72
N GLY A 295 -3.94 -24.09 -5.24
CA GLY A 295 -4.98 -24.90 -4.60
C GLY A 295 -4.56 -26.35 -4.30
N LYS A 296 -5.14 -26.96 -3.25
CA LYS A 296 -4.58 -28.11 -2.48
C LYS A 296 -5.49 -29.36 -2.52
N GLN A 297 -4.93 -30.55 -2.30
CA GLN A 297 -5.27 -31.43 -1.14
C GLN A 297 -4.12 -32.40 -0.80
N GLY A 298 -3.70 -32.42 0.47
CA GLY A 298 -2.85 -33.46 1.08
C GLY A 298 -1.36 -33.51 0.68
N GLY A 299 -1.02 -33.10 -0.54
CA GLY A 299 0.32 -33.22 -1.12
C GLY A 299 1.18 -31.95 -1.08
N PRO A 300 2.35 -32.00 -1.75
CA PRO A 300 3.19 -30.83 -1.98
C PRO A 300 2.43 -29.73 -2.73
N ALA A 301 2.72 -28.47 -2.42
CA ALA A 301 2.17 -27.32 -3.13
C ALA A 301 2.76 -27.19 -4.53
N VAL A 302 1.90 -26.94 -5.52
CA VAL A 302 2.29 -26.55 -6.88
C VAL A 302 1.72 -25.16 -7.10
N ILE A 303 2.57 -24.21 -7.48
CA ILE A 303 2.21 -22.81 -7.66
C ILE A 303 2.34 -22.47 -9.14
N ASP A 304 1.20 -22.24 -9.79
CA ASP A 304 1.16 -21.70 -11.15
C ASP A 304 1.21 -20.18 -11.09
N MET A 305 2.04 -19.58 -11.95
CA MET A 305 2.21 -18.14 -12.08
C MET A 305 1.75 -17.71 -13.48
N TRP A 306 0.71 -16.89 -13.52
CA TRP A 306 0.18 -16.27 -14.74
C TRP A 306 0.55 -14.80 -14.74
N VAL A 307 1.04 -14.30 -15.88
CA VAL A 307 1.41 -12.89 -16.06
C VAL A 307 0.38 -12.24 -16.98
N MET A 308 -0.10 -11.07 -16.57
CA MET A 308 -1.01 -10.25 -17.37
C MET A 308 -0.22 -9.49 -18.44
N ASP A 309 -0.67 -9.57 -19.68
CA ASP A 309 -0.25 -8.69 -20.76
C ASP A 309 -1.18 -7.47 -20.82
N ALA A 310 -0.69 -6.34 -20.27
CA ALA A 310 -1.47 -5.11 -20.22
C ALA A 310 -1.85 -4.56 -21.60
N SER A 311 -1.10 -4.89 -22.66
CA SER A 311 -1.40 -4.43 -24.03
C SER A 311 -2.62 -5.10 -24.65
N SER A 312 -3.07 -6.21 -24.06
CA SER A 312 -4.22 -6.99 -24.50
C SER A 312 -5.52 -6.66 -23.73
N CYS A 313 -5.46 -5.78 -22.74
CA CYS A 313 -6.63 -5.31 -22.01
C CYS A 313 -7.53 -4.46 -22.92
N GLY A 314 -8.81 -4.84 -23.05
CA GLY A 314 -9.79 -4.13 -23.88
C GLY A 314 -10.02 -4.71 -25.28
N VAL A 315 -9.26 -5.74 -25.70
CA VAL A 315 -9.55 -6.50 -26.93
C VAL A 315 -10.48 -7.65 -26.60
N GLU A 316 -11.73 -7.60 -27.07
CA GLU A 316 -12.83 -8.52 -26.71
C GLU A 316 -12.53 -10.02 -26.98
N SER A 317 -11.47 -10.36 -27.73
CA SER A 317 -11.19 -11.73 -28.17
C SER A 317 -9.87 -12.35 -27.65
N SER A 318 -9.04 -11.63 -26.88
CA SER A 318 -7.76 -12.17 -26.36
C SER A 318 -7.77 -12.34 -24.85
N CYS A 319 -7.43 -13.55 -24.36
CA CYS A 319 -7.16 -13.77 -22.95
C CYS A 319 -5.90 -12.98 -22.56
N PRO A 320 -5.97 -12.04 -21.59
CA PRO A 320 -4.83 -11.20 -21.27
C PRO A 320 -3.78 -11.91 -20.40
N TRP A 321 -3.94 -13.22 -20.17
CA TRP A 321 -3.10 -13.98 -19.25
C TRP A 321 -2.29 -15.03 -19.96
N THR A 322 -0.98 -15.01 -19.73
CA THR A 322 -0.07 -16.06 -20.17
C THR A 322 0.48 -16.82 -18.97
N LYS A 323 0.39 -18.15 -18.99
CA LYS A 323 1.03 -18.99 -17.97
C LYS A 323 2.55 -18.89 -18.15
N HIS A 324 3.22 -18.26 -17.19
CA HIS A 324 4.65 -17.99 -17.28
C HIS A 324 5.49 -19.15 -16.76
N LEU A 325 5.15 -19.69 -15.59
CA LEU A 325 5.85 -20.83 -14.99
C LEU A 325 5.01 -21.58 -13.96
N THR A 326 5.50 -22.75 -13.58
CA THR A 326 5.02 -23.56 -12.46
C THR A 326 6.18 -23.82 -11.50
N ILE A 327 5.95 -23.54 -10.20
CA ILE A 327 6.89 -23.75 -9.09
C ILE A 327 6.42 -24.95 -8.27
N GLY A 328 7.33 -25.85 -7.93
CA GLY A 328 7.06 -27.05 -7.13
C GLY A 328 7.13 -28.34 -7.93
N PRO A 329 6.74 -29.48 -7.33
CA PRO A 329 6.09 -29.62 -6.01
C PRO A 329 6.96 -29.16 -4.81
N LEU A 330 6.39 -28.41 -3.87
CA LEU A 330 7.06 -27.93 -2.66
C LEU A 330 6.36 -28.43 -1.38
N LEU A 331 7.12 -29.05 -0.47
CA LEU A 331 6.59 -29.52 0.82
C LEU A 331 6.48 -28.35 1.82
N GLY A 332 5.49 -28.42 2.70
CA GLY A 332 5.35 -27.46 3.81
C GLY A 332 4.94 -26.04 3.41
N ILE A 333 4.69 -25.75 2.13
CA ILE A 333 4.28 -24.41 1.69
C ILE A 333 2.78 -24.19 1.88
N LYS A 334 2.43 -23.00 2.36
CA LYS A 334 1.06 -22.53 2.54
C LYS A 334 0.61 -21.67 1.37
N ARG A 335 1.38 -20.62 1.02
CA ARG A 335 1.06 -19.70 -0.10
C ARG A 335 2.22 -18.78 -0.48
N PRO A 336 2.22 -18.18 -1.69
CA PRO A 336 3.11 -17.08 -2.04
C PRO A 336 2.78 -15.78 -1.27
N LEU A 337 3.82 -14.98 -1.02
CA LEU A 337 3.74 -13.72 -0.29
C LEU A 337 3.90 -12.50 -1.19
N ALA A 338 5.11 -12.21 -1.66
CA ALA A 338 5.42 -11.10 -2.56
C ALA A 338 6.76 -11.34 -3.25
N PHE A 339 6.99 -10.65 -4.36
CA PHE A 339 8.32 -10.59 -4.97
C PHE A 339 9.22 -9.66 -4.18
N PHE A 340 10.40 -10.16 -3.88
CA PHE A 340 11.48 -9.37 -3.32
C PHE A 340 12.24 -8.63 -4.43
N ASP A 341 12.57 -9.37 -5.47
CA ASP A 341 13.11 -8.89 -6.72
C ASP A 341 12.52 -9.72 -7.88
N ASN A 342 13.05 -9.52 -9.08
CA ASN A 342 12.55 -10.17 -10.29
C ASN A 342 12.76 -11.69 -10.32
N ASN A 343 13.57 -12.24 -9.39
CA ASN A 343 13.97 -13.64 -9.34
C ASN A 343 13.60 -14.33 -8.02
N VAL A 344 13.36 -13.57 -6.95
CA VAL A 344 13.12 -14.08 -5.60
C VAL A 344 11.68 -13.81 -5.19
N LEU A 345 10.94 -14.89 -4.98
CA LEU A 345 9.58 -14.89 -4.46
C LEU A 345 9.60 -15.32 -2.99
N PHE A 346 8.95 -14.56 -2.12
CA PHE A 346 8.71 -14.98 -0.75
C PHE A 346 7.54 -15.96 -0.68
N LEU A 347 7.70 -17.02 0.11
CA LEU A 347 6.67 -18.01 0.37
C LEU A 347 6.44 -18.12 1.88
N GLU A 348 5.17 -18.31 2.27
CA GLU A 348 4.77 -18.63 3.64
C GLU A 348 4.73 -20.15 3.80
N THR A 349 5.38 -20.70 4.82
CA THR A 349 5.28 -22.11 5.20
C THR A 349 4.03 -22.36 6.05
N LYS A 350 3.67 -23.63 6.24
CA LYS A 350 2.59 -24.04 7.15
C LYS A 350 2.91 -23.72 8.62
N ASP A 351 4.19 -23.59 8.94
CA ASP A 351 4.70 -23.22 10.26
C ASP A 351 4.84 -21.69 10.44
N CYS A 352 4.25 -20.91 9.53
CA CYS A 352 4.24 -19.44 9.53
C CYS A 352 5.63 -18.81 9.40
N GLU A 353 6.55 -19.47 8.70
CA GLU A 353 7.87 -18.92 8.36
C GLU A 353 7.87 -18.33 6.96
N ILE A 354 8.73 -17.34 6.73
CA ILE A 354 8.96 -16.75 5.42
C ILE A 354 10.23 -17.36 4.83
N ILE A 355 10.12 -17.99 3.67
CA ILE A 355 11.25 -18.56 2.93
C ILE A 355 11.39 -17.92 1.56
N PHE A 356 12.55 -18.11 0.94
CA PHE A 356 12.95 -17.47 -0.30
C PHE A 356 12.98 -18.51 -1.42
N CYS A 357 12.25 -18.27 -2.49
CA CYS A 357 12.24 -19.12 -3.67
C CYS A 357 12.83 -18.37 -4.86
N ASN A 358 13.94 -18.87 -5.40
CA ASN A 358 14.45 -18.40 -6.68
C ASN A 358 13.62 -19.02 -7.81
N ILE A 359 12.79 -18.21 -8.47
CA ILE A 359 11.84 -18.66 -9.50
C ILE A 359 12.54 -19.13 -10.78
N ARG A 360 13.71 -18.59 -11.12
CA ARG A 360 14.50 -19.00 -12.30
C ARG A 360 15.13 -20.37 -12.09
N LYS A 361 15.76 -20.56 -10.93
CA LYS A 361 16.41 -21.83 -10.55
C LYS A 361 15.40 -22.87 -10.04
N LYS A 362 14.16 -22.46 -9.78
CA LYS A 362 13.11 -23.26 -9.12
C LYS A 362 13.59 -23.91 -7.82
N ARG A 363 14.38 -23.16 -7.04
CA ARG A 363 14.99 -23.64 -5.78
C ARG A 363 14.57 -22.76 -4.61
N ILE A 364 14.34 -23.41 -3.48
CA ILE A 364 14.18 -22.74 -2.18
C ILE A 364 15.58 -22.53 -1.59
N ASN A 365 15.83 -21.35 -1.03
CA ASN A 365 17.02 -21.11 -0.24
C ASN A 365 16.80 -21.66 1.18
N GLY A 366 17.86 -22.20 1.80
CA GLY A 366 17.79 -22.75 3.17
C GLY A 366 17.59 -21.71 4.28
N LEU A 367 17.42 -20.43 3.93
CA LEU A 367 17.17 -19.35 4.88
C LEU A 367 15.67 -19.21 5.13
N ALA A 368 15.30 -19.05 6.39
CA ALA A 368 13.93 -18.77 6.82
C ALA A 368 13.92 -17.58 7.78
N ILE A 369 12.92 -16.72 7.66
CA ILE A 369 12.63 -15.68 8.64
C ILE A 369 11.43 -16.16 9.46
N ARG A 370 11.65 -16.29 10.75
CA ARG A 370 10.60 -16.61 11.72
C ARG A 370 10.17 -15.32 12.42
N LEU A 371 8.98 -14.87 12.09
CA LEU A 371 8.34 -13.73 12.73
C LEU A 371 7.40 -14.22 13.82
N ILE A 372 7.54 -13.72 15.04
CA ILE A 372 6.66 -14.07 16.16
C ILE A 372 5.23 -13.65 15.80
N ASN A 373 4.27 -14.57 15.95
CA ASN A 373 2.84 -14.36 15.66
C ASN A 373 2.52 -13.93 14.22
N PHE A 374 3.36 -14.27 13.23
CA PHE A 374 3.08 -13.94 11.83
C PHE A 374 1.81 -14.63 11.32
N ARG A 375 0.73 -13.86 11.23
CA ARG A 375 -0.43 -14.14 10.40
C ARG A 375 -0.67 -12.88 9.58
N SER A 376 -0.34 -12.95 8.30
CA SER A 376 -0.57 -11.82 7.41
C SER A 376 -1.48 -12.24 6.26
N GLU A 377 -2.60 -11.53 6.12
CA GLU A 377 -3.39 -11.56 4.88
C GLU A 377 -2.64 -10.87 3.74
N ARG A 378 -1.68 -9.98 4.06
CA ARG A 378 -0.98 -9.16 3.08
C ARG A 378 0.44 -8.80 3.49
N PHE A 379 1.40 -9.36 2.77
CA PHE A 379 2.83 -9.04 2.84
C PHE A 379 3.22 -8.27 1.58
N VAL A 380 3.94 -7.15 1.72
CA VAL A 380 4.34 -6.32 0.58
C VAL A 380 5.77 -5.81 0.72
N VAL A 381 6.42 -5.62 -0.42
CA VAL A 381 7.75 -5.03 -0.53
C VAL A 381 7.58 -3.64 -1.12
N TYR A 382 8.21 -2.62 -0.53
CA TYR A 382 8.09 -1.25 -1.02
C TYR A 382 9.40 -0.47 -0.83
N ALA A 383 9.53 0.65 -1.53
CA ALA A 383 10.61 1.59 -1.32
C ALA A 383 10.07 2.79 -0.54
N ARG A 384 10.80 3.23 0.49
CA ARG A 384 10.46 4.48 1.19
C ARG A 384 10.79 5.67 0.30
N SER A 385 10.09 6.78 0.49
CA SER A 385 10.21 7.95 -0.39
C SER A 385 10.21 9.28 0.37
N LEU A 386 10.62 10.33 -0.34
CA LEU A 386 10.52 11.73 0.09
C LEU A 386 9.21 12.41 -0.35
N VAL A 387 8.24 11.64 -0.87
CA VAL A 387 6.96 12.20 -1.31
C VAL A 387 6.16 12.61 -0.08
N SER A 388 5.96 13.91 0.11
CA SER A 388 5.12 14.43 1.19
C SER A 388 3.63 14.24 0.85
N ILE A 389 2.86 13.84 1.86
CA ILE A 389 1.40 13.69 1.79
C ILE A 389 0.66 14.88 2.38
N LEU A 390 1.37 15.78 3.06
CA LEU A 390 0.82 16.99 3.66
C LEU A 390 0.79 18.12 2.63
N GLU A 391 -0.26 18.94 2.65
CA GLU A 391 -0.33 20.13 1.82
C GLU A 391 0.69 21.16 2.29
N LYS A 392 1.41 21.76 1.34
CA LYS A 392 2.22 22.94 1.61
C LYS A 392 1.27 24.13 1.61
N GLU A 393 1.16 24.84 2.74
CA GLU A 393 0.51 26.15 2.77
C GLU A 393 1.13 27.02 1.67
N ARG A 394 0.38 27.25 0.59
CA ARG A 394 0.72 28.33 -0.33
C ARG A 394 0.57 29.59 0.49
N LYS A 395 1.68 30.22 0.87
CA LYS A 395 1.66 31.59 1.38
C LYS A 395 1.00 32.44 0.29
N SER A 396 -0.28 32.76 0.46
CA SER A 396 -0.92 33.77 -0.35
C SER A 396 -0.24 35.09 0.01
N VAL A 397 0.63 35.55 -0.89
CA VAL A 397 1.10 36.93 -0.86
C VAL A 397 -0.05 37.77 -1.42
N THR A 398 -1.07 38.01 -0.60
CA THR A 398 -1.91 39.19 -0.76
C THR A 398 -1.44 40.22 0.26
N ALA A 399 -0.36 40.90 -0.12
CA ALA A 399 -0.04 42.21 0.42
C ALA A 399 -1.09 43.19 -0.15
N GLY A 400 -2.13 43.45 0.64
CA GLY A 400 -3.11 44.51 0.39
C GLY A 400 -3.19 45.38 1.63
N MET A 401 -2.31 46.39 1.70
CA MET A 401 -2.47 47.53 2.59
C MET A 401 -3.80 48.22 2.28
N ILE A 402 -4.73 48.27 3.23
CA ILE A 402 -5.52 49.47 3.52
C ILE A 402 -5.72 49.52 5.03
N GLY A 403 -5.23 50.58 5.66
CA GLY A 403 -5.37 50.86 7.07
C GLY A 403 -6.63 51.65 7.43
N TYR A 404 -7.01 51.46 8.69
CA TYR A 404 -7.72 52.35 9.62
C TYR A 404 -9.22 52.67 9.43
N GLY A 405 -9.97 52.28 10.46
CA GLY A 405 -11.27 52.86 10.84
C GLY A 405 -11.78 52.22 12.13
N TYR A 406 -11.54 52.88 13.27
CA TYR A 406 -12.04 52.50 14.60
C TYR A 406 -13.58 52.55 14.67
N GLY A 407 -14.18 51.62 15.41
CA GLY A 407 -15.59 51.67 15.84
C GLY A 407 -15.96 50.46 16.71
N ALA A 408 -16.03 50.66 18.02
CA ALA A 408 -16.33 49.63 19.00
C ALA A 408 -17.84 49.36 19.14
N SER A 409 -18.24 48.10 19.28
CA SER A 409 -19.29 47.68 20.24
C SER A 409 -19.35 46.16 20.42
N SER A 410 -19.11 45.75 21.66
CA SER A 410 -19.73 44.67 22.45
C SER A 410 -20.31 43.40 21.80
N SER A 411 -20.04 42.29 22.51
CA SER A 411 -20.72 40.99 22.54
C SER A 411 -20.50 40.02 21.38
N GLU A 412 -19.49 39.15 21.54
CA GLU A 412 -19.58 37.68 21.34
C GLU A 412 -18.18 37.05 21.54
N ARG A 413 -17.81 36.85 22.80
CA ARG A 413 -16.64 36.04 23.20
C ARG A 413 -17.14 34.79 23.92
N ARG A 414 -17.08 33.67 23.20
CA ARG A 414 -17.09 32.25 23.63
C ARG A 414 -17.60 31.54 22.37
N THR A 415 -16.77 30.92 21.53
CA THR A 415 -16.28 29.56 21.75
C THR A 415 -15.34 29.25 20.58
N MET A 416 -14.01 29.34 20.73
CA MET A 416 -13.01 28.76 19.81
C MET A 416 -11.60 29.09 20.34
N GLN A 417 -11.19 28.51 21.47
CA GLN A 417 -9.78 28.55 21.86
C GLN A 417 -9.41 27.48 22.90
N THR A 418 -9.62 26.21 22.57
CA THR A 418 -8.90 25.12 23.26
C THR A 418 -8.71 23.95 22.30
N MET A 419 -7.72 24.03 21.39
CA MET A 419 -7.06 22.87 20.75
C MET A 419 -5.84 23.35 19.94
N ARG A 420 -4.94 24.07 20.61
CA ARG A 420 -3.54 24.18 20.22
C ARG A 420 -2.73 23.90 21.46
N ASN A 421 -1.85 22.90 21.36
CA ASN A 421 -1.00 22.32 22.39
C ASN A 421 -1.70 21.25 23.25
N ILE A 422 -1.66 20.01 22.78
CA ILE A 422 -0.91 18.88 23.37
C ILE A 422 -0.71 17.82 22.29
#